data_AF-A0A7C1LU03-F1
#
_entry.id   AF-A0A7C1LU03-F1
#
_cell.length_a   1.000
_cell.length_b   1.000
_cell.length_c   1.000
_cell.angle_alpha   90.00
_cell.angle_beta   90.00
_cell.angle_gamma   90.00
#
_symmetry.space_group_name_H-M   'P 1'
#
loop_
_entity.id
_entity.type
_entity.pdbx_description
1 polymer ?
#
loop_
_entity_poly.entity_id
_entity_poly.type
_entity_poly.pdbx_seq_one_letter_code
_entity_poly.pdbx_strand_id
1 'polypeptide(L)'
;MNIFDFILSVGLSGGGEGDGDQGGAGGHPEGGQNLPVMPQWASNLPDEITGTEAARNILLQHKGEDGAKIEVPVTLVKSYVDAKRAVSGMVTIPGETATAEQKAAYNKKTGVPDKADGYDLKVPEGSPEGLFKDDQITAFRNDAYELGVPKGKAEELFNRFAVRQVEAFKGIETASNQGLQKRLDTLKTDLGNEYDATVKVADSAAAFASPAMFDKIQKAGLSADPDIIKGFAKIGKALGEGMLKGHGPGIPAEKPTQEKLEAMMGDPKYSLPQNDPVGKEWRAKVDAGFEALYGTGTAAADIGPSSGRALHGE
;
A
#
# COMPACT_ATOMS: atom_id res chain seq x y z
N MET A 1 6.52 -10.52 24.10
CA MET A 1 7.11 -10.98 22.82
C MET A 1 8.40 -10.19 22.63
N ASN A 2 9.56 -10.85 22.51
CA ASN A 2 10.89 -10.20 22.55
C ASN A 2 11.39 -9.77 21.16
N ILE A 3 12.19 -8.69 21.11
CA ILE A 3 12.64 -7.90 19.93
C ILE A 3 13.79 -8.55 19.13
N PHE A 4 14.33 -9.69 19.57
CA PHE A 4 15.67 -10.12 19.17
C PHE A 4 15.79 -11.02 17.92
N ASP A 5 14.71 -11.55 17.34
CA ASP A 5 14.82 -12.66 16.36
C ASP A 5 14.85 -12.27 14.86
N PHE A 6 14.93 -10.99 14.47
CA PHE A 6 14.60 -10.59 13.08
C PHE A 6 15.75 -10.07 12.18
N ILE A 7 17.00 -9.94 12.68
CA ILE A 7 17.99 -9.03 12.06
C ILE A 7 18.83 -9.60 10.89
N LEU A 8 18.71 -10.86 10.48
CA LEU A 8 19.84 -11.53 9.78
C LEU A 8 19.66 -12.01 8.33
N SER A 9 18.93 -11.32 7.44
CA SER A 9 18.97 -11.73 6.02
C SER A 9 18.75 -10.63 4.99
N VAL A 10 19.63 -10.66 3.97
CA VAL A 10 19.54 -10.11 2.60
C VAL A 10 20.29 -8.80 2.31
N GLY A 11 21.28 -8.92 1.42
CA GLY A 11 22.06 -7.83 0.83
C GLY A 11 22.00 -7.78 -0.71
N LEU A 12 21.82 -6.55 -1.22
CA LEU A 12 22.50 -5.78 -2.30
C LEU A 12 22.89 -6.36 -3.68
N SER A 13 22.46 -5.62 -4.73
CA SER A 13 23.25 -4.97 -5.83
C SER A 13 22.41 -4.92 -7.13
N GLY A 14 22.00 -3.78 -7.74
CA GLY A 14 22.77 -2.74 -8.48
C GLY A 14 23.08 -3.21 -9.92
N GLY A 15 22.86 -2.54 -11.07
CA GLY A 15 22.34 -1.25 -11.56
C GLY A 15 22.62 -1.21 -13.10
N GLY A 16 22.09 -0.25 -13.89
CA GLY A 16 22.58 -0.01 -15.26
C GLY A 16 21.58 0.55 -16.28
N GLU A 17 21.95 1.70 -16.86
CA GLU A 17 21.18 2.61 -17.74
C GLU A 17 21.58 2.43 -19.23
N GLY A 18 20.76 2.94 -20.17
CA GLY A 18 21.09 3.00 -21.59
C GLY A 18 20.03 3.72 -22.43
N ASP A 19 20.48 4.69 -23.23
CA ASP A 19 19.76 5.80 -23.87
C ASP A 19 19.73 5.70 -25.42
N GLY A 20 18.93 6.57 -26.06
CA GLY A 20 18.93 6.90 -27.50
C GLY A 20 17.81 6.24 -28.34
N ASP A 21 17.21 6.85 -29.38
CA ASP A 21 17.36 8.13 -30.07
C ASP A 21 16.20 8.29 -31.10
N GLN A 22 15.86 9.55 -31.47
CA GLN A 22 15.15 10.13 -32.64
C GLN A 22 14.20 9.27 -33.53
N GLY A 23 13.06 9.73 -34.07
CA GLY A 23 12.58 11.05 -34.47
C GLY A 23 11.84 10.93 -35.82
N GLY A 24 10.87 11.81 -36.12
CA GLY A 24 10.44 12.08 -37.50
C GLY A 24 8.95 11.93 -37.82
N ALA A 25 8.22 13.05 -37.73
CA ALA A 25 6.91 13.27 -38.33
C ALA A 25 7.04 13.70 -39.81
N GLY A 26 6.06 13.33 -40.64
CA GLY A 26 5.81 13.94 -41.96
C GLY A 26 4.30 13.94 -42.19
N GLY A 27 3.63 15.04 -42.55
CA GLY A 27 4.06 16.20 -43.31
C GLY A 27 3.63 16.03 -44.77
N HIS A 28 2.37 16.36 -45.06
CA HIS A 28 1.83 16.47 -46.42
C HIS A 28 2.47 17.68 -47.13
N PRO A 29 2.87 17.58 -48.41
CA PRO A 29 2.99 18.75 -49.26
C PRO A 29 2.02 18.67 -50.44
N GLU A 30 1.16 19.69 -50.55
CA GLU A 30 0.59 20.14 -51.81
C GLU A 30 1.73 20.60 -52.74
N GLY A 31 1.77 20.06 -53.96
CA GLY A 31 2.69 20.49 -54.99
C GLY A 31 2.17 20.05 -56.35
N GLY A 32 1.90 21.02 -57.24
CA GLY A 32 1.45 20.76 -58.60
C GLY A 32 2.45 19.90 -59.37
N GLN A 33 2.15 18.62 -59.52
CA GLN A 33 2.94 17.69 -60.33
C GLN A 33 2.38 17.67 -61.74
N ASN A 34 3.26 17.85 -62.72
CA ASN A 34 2.95 17.74 -64.13
C ASN A 34 2.64 16.28 -64.46
N LEU A 35 1.38 15.88 -64.28
CA LEU A 35 0.92 14.50 -64.44
C LEU A 35 1.11 14.04 -65.90
N PRO A 36 1.57 12.79 -66.14
CA PRO A 36 1.75 12.25 -67.49
C PRO A 36 0.49 12.39 -68.34
N VAL A 37 0.60 12.93 -69.57
CA VAL A 37 -0.56 13.14 -70.44
C VAL A 37 -1.17 11.78 -70.82
N MET A 38 -2.47 11.63 -70.55
CA MET A 38 -3.17 10.37 -70.74
C MET A 38 -3.57 10.16 -72.21
N PRO A 39 -3.58 8.92 -72.73
CA PRO A 39 -4.08 8.62 -74.06
C PRO A 39 -5.59 8.85 -74.16
N GLN A 40 -6.09 9.12 -75.37
CA GLN A 40 -7.52 9.44 -75.62
C GLN A 40 -8.50 8.35 -75.14
N TRP A 41 -8.09 7.08 -75.13
CA TRP A 41 -8.94 5.99 -74.63
C TRP A 41 -9.17 6.04 -73.12
N ALA A 42 -8.23 6.65 -72.37
CA ALA A 42 -8.30 6.77 -70.92
C ALA A 42 -9.04 8.04 -70.45
N SER A 43 -9.45 8.91 -71.39
CA SER A 43 -10.19 10.15 -71.12
C SER A 43 -11.57 9.94 -70.48
N ASN A 44 -12.13 8.73 -70.58
CA ASN A 44 -13.44 8.39 -70.03
C ASN A 44 -13.36 7.66 -68.68
N LEU A 45 -12.16 7.51 -68.10
CA LEU A 45 -11.98 6.89 -66.79
C LEU A 45 -12.24 7.93 -65.68
N PRO A 46 -12.86 7.54 -64.56
CA PRO A 46 -13.08 8.42 -63.41
C PRO A 46 -11.77 9.04 -62.89
N ASP A 47 -11.85 10.27 -62.38
CA ASP A 47 -10.71 11.00 -61.79
C ASP A 47 -10.04 10.24 -60.64
N GLU A 48 -10.80 9.41 -59.91
CA GLU A 48 -10.29 8.52 -58.86
C GLU A 48 -9.22 7.53 -59.37
N ILE A 49 -9.26 7.19 -60.66
CA ILE A 49 -8.33 6.27 -61.31
C ILE A 49 -7.22 7.04 -62.06
N THR A 50 -7.48 8.26 -62.53
CA THR A 50 -6.51 9.03 -63.34
C THR A 50 -5.82 10.16 -62.55
N GLY A 51 -6.22 10.41 -61.31
CA GLY A 51 -5.78 11.54 -60.50
C GLY A 51 -4.43 11.37 -59.78
N THR A 52 -3.80 10.19 -59.87
CA THR A 52 -2.48 9.95 -59.27
C THR A 52 -1.45 9.52 -60.31
N GLU A 53 -0.20 9.98 -60.14
CA GLU A 53 0.91 9.65 -61.05
C GLU A 53 1.15 8.14 -61.15
N ALA A 54 1.06 7.43 -60.02
CA ALA A 54 1.20 5.97 -59.97
C ALA A 54 0.16 5.25 -60.83
N ALA A 55 -1.12 5.67 -60.77
CA ALA A 55 -2.18 5.06 -61.55
C ALA A 55 -2.04 5.37 -63.05
N ARG A 56 -1.66 6.61 -63.41
CA ARG A 56 -1.37 6.99 -64.80
C ARG A 56 -0.22 6.18 -65.40
N ASN A 57 0.87 5.98 -64.65
CA ASN A 57 2.01 5.19 -65.11
C ASN A 57 1.65 3.70 -65.33
N ILE A 58 0.80 3.12 -64.49
CA ILE A 58 0.31 1.73 -64.66
C ILE A 58 -0.57 1.60 -65.90
N LEU A 59 -1.43 2.58 -66.17
CA LEU A 59 -2.30 2.60 -67.37
C LEU A 59 -1.49 2.77 -68.66
N LEU A 60 -0.42 3.56 -68.63
CA LEU A 60 0.49 3.75 -69.77
C LEU A 60 1.31 2.49 -70.10
N GLN A 61 1.61 1.65 -69.11
CA GLN A 61 2.37 0.41 -69.30
C GLN A 61 1.55 -0.73 -69.93
N HIS A 62 0.21 -0.65 -69.90
CA HIS A 62 -0.68 -1.72 -70.36
C HIS A 62 -1.51 -1.26 -71.56
N LYS A 63 -0.81 -0.92 -72.65
CA LYS A 63 -1.40 -0.57 -73.95
C LYS A 63 -2.15 -1.79 -74.53
N GLY A 64 -3.47 -1.70 -74.65
CA GLY A 64 -4.21 -2.50 -75.62
C GLY A 64 -4.02 -1.88 -76.99
N GLU A 65 -3.47 -2.61 -77.95
CA GLU A 65 -3.36 -2.11 -79.32
C GLU A 65 -4.74 -2.01 -79.95
N ASP A 66 -5.05 -0.82 -80.48
CA ASP A 66 -6.13 -0.47 -81.39
C ASP A 66 -7.47 -1.23 -81.19
N GLY A 67 -8.29 -0.72 -80.26
CA GLY A 67 -9.69 -1.13 -80.12
C GLY A 67 -9.92 -2.51 -79.49
N ALA A 68 -8.86 -3.23 -79.09
CA ALA A 68 -8.99 -4.48 -78.38
C ALA A 68 -9.30 -4.25 -76.89
N LYS A 69 -10.19 -5.10 -76.35
CA LYS A 69 -10.54 -5.21 -74.93
C LYS A 69 -9.31 -5.06 -74.05
N ILE A 70 -9.42 -4.29 -72.96
CA ILE A 70 -8.42 -4.29 -71.89
C ILE A 70 -8.39 -5.72 -71.33
N GLU A 71 -7.47 -6.55 -71.81
CA GLU A 71 -7.13 -7.79 -71.14
C GLU A 71 -6.48 -7.37 -69.83
N VAL A 72 -7.24 -7.43 -68.74
CA VAL A 72 -6.71 -7.13 -67.41
C VAL A 72 -5.55 -8.10 -67.18
N PRO A 73 -4.29 -7.63 -67.21
CA PRO A 73 -3.16 -8.51 -67.09
C PRO A 73 -3.27 -9.23 -65.74
N VAL A 74 -2.94 -10.52 -65.70
CA VAL A 74 -2.97 -11.31 -64.45
C VAL A 74 -2.13 -10.63 -63.35
N THR A 75 -1.09 -9.88 -63.72
CA THR A 75 -0.27 -9.05 -62.83
C THR A 75 -1.04 -7.90 -62.18
N LEU A 76 -2.01 -7.28 -62.87
CA LEU A 76 -2.87 -6.22 -62.35
C LEU A 76 -3.98 -6.78 -61.44
N VAL A 77 -4.56 -7.93 -61.80
CA VAL A 77 -5.49 -8.64 -60.90
C VAL A 77 -4.77 -9.06 -59.62
N LYS A 78 -3.54 -9.57 -59.75
CA LYS A 78 -2.70 -9.95 -58.61
C LYS A 78 -2.35 -8.73 -57.74
N SER A 79 -1.91 -7.62 -58.34
CA SER A 79 -1.61 -6.40 -57.58
C SER A 79 -2.85 -5.81 -56.89
N TYR A 80 -4.02 -5.86 -57.52
CA TYR A 80 -5.28 -5.46 -56.89
C TYR A 80 -5.68 -6.39 -55.74
N VAL A 81 -5.54 -7.71 -55.91
CA VAL A 81 -5.82 -8.68 -54.84
C VAL A 81 -4.84 -8.50 -53.67
N ASP A 82 -3.56 -8.29 -53.95
CA ASP A 82 -2.54 -8.06 -52.94
C ASP A 82 -2.72 -6.70 -52.24
N ALA A 83 -3.09 -5.64 -52.97
CA ALA A 83 -3.45 -4.34 -52.41
C ALA A 83 -4.73 -4.42 -51.57
N LYS A 84 -5.76 -5.15 -52.03
CA LYS A 84 -6.99 -5.38 -51.25
C LYS A 84 -6.72 -6.20 -49.99
N ARG A 85 -5.81 -7.18 -50.05
CA ARG A 85 -5.35 -7.93 -48.88
C ARG A 85 -4.57 -7.05 -47.91
N ALA A 86 -3.67 -6.21 -48.42
CA ALA A 86 -2.89 -5.26 -47.62
C ALA A 86 -3.82 -4.25 -46.92
N VAL A 87 -4.75 -3.63 -47.65
CA VAL A 87 -5.74 -2.68 -47.12
C VAL A 87 -6.71 -3.35 -46.15
N SER A 88 -7.15 -4.59 -46.43
CA SER A 88 -7.99 -5.35 -45.50
C SER A 88 -7.28 -5.69 -44.19
N GLY A 89 -5.95 -5.79 -44.20
CA GLY A 89 -5.13 -5.99 -43.01
C GLY A 89 -4.85 -4.71 -42.22
N MET A 90 -5.12 -3.52 -42.79
CA MET A 90 -4.88 -2.26 -42.09
C MET A 90 -5.94 -2.00 -41.01
N VAL A 91 -5.46 -1.48 -39.89
CA VAL A 91 -6.28 -0.95 -38.82
C VAL A 91 -6.33 0.56 -38.99
N THR A 92 -7.49 1.10 -39.34
CA THR A 92 -7.68 2.56 -39.41
C THR A 92 -7.64 3.13 -38.01
N ILE A 93 -6.69 4.00 -37.73
CA ILE A 93 -6.60 4.72 -36.45
C ILE A 93 -7.76 5.73 -36.42
N PRO A 94 -8.68 5.65 -35.44
CA PRO A 94 -9.76 6.61 -35.30
C PRO A 94 -9.20 8.01 -35.05
N GLY A 95 -9.69 9.02 -35.78
CA GLY A 95 -9.40 10.43 -35.47
C GLY A 95 -10.11 10.89 -34.19
N GLU A 96 -9.81 12.11 -33.72
CA GLU A 96 -10.38 12.66 -32.48
C GLU A 96 -11.92 12.72 -32.49
N THR A 97 -12.53 12.94 -33.65
CA THR A 97 -13.98 13.01 -33.86
C THR A 97 -14.63 11.68 -34.28
N ALA A 98 -13.90 10.57 -34.21
CA ALA A 98 -14.40 9.28 -34.64
C ALA A 98 -15.65 8.83 -33.84
N THR A 99 -16.60 8.22 -34.54
CA THR A 99 -17.84 7.73 -33.93
C THR A 99 -17.57 6.55 -32.99
N ALA A 100 -18.54 6.26 -32.11
CA ALA A 100 -18.44 5.13 -31.19
C ALA A 100 -18.25 3.79 -31.93
N GLU A 101 -18.89 3.60 -33.09
CA GLU A 101 -18.72 2.37 -33.89
C GLU A 101 -17.30 2.24 -34.45
N GLN A 102 -16.70 3.36 -34.89
CA GLN A 102 -15.32 3.37 -35.41
C GLN A 102 -14.31 3.03 -34.32
N LYS A 103 -14.48 3.58 -33.12
CA LYS A 103 -13.65 3.26 -31.94
C LYS A 103 -13.84 1.81 -31.51
N ALA A 104 -15.07 1.30 -31.49
CA ALA A 104 -15.34 -0.10 -31.16
C ALA A 104 -14.72 -1.08 -32.16
N ALA A 105 -14.79 -0.78 -33.47
CA ALA A 105 -14.16 -1.58 -34.51
C ALA A 105 -12.62 -1.59 -34.39
N TYR A 106 -12.02 -0.44 -34.06
CA TYR A 106 -10.59 -0.34 -33.77
C TYR A 106 -10.21 -1.15 -32.54
N ASN A 107 -10.88 -0.94 -31.42
CA ASN A 107 -10.66 -1.63 -30.14
C ASN A 107 -10.71 -3.16 -30.31
N LYS A 108 -11.69 -3.66 -31.05
CA LYS A 108 -11.81 -5.09 -31.36
C LYS A 108 -10.63 -5.60 -32.19
N LYS A 109 -10.15 -4.83 -33.17
CA LYS A 109 -8.99 -5.20 -33.99
C LYS A 109 -7.67 -5.13 -33.22
N THR A 110 -7.55 -4.25 -32.24
CA THR A 110 -6.32 -4.06 -31.44
C THR A 110 -6.24 -4.97 -30.21
N GLY A 111 -7.30 -5.73 -29.91
CA GLY A 111 -7.32 -6.70 -28.82
C GLY A 111 -7.75 -6.12 -27.48
N VAL A 112 -8.57 -5.08 -27.49
CA VAL A 112 -9.33 -4.63 -26.31
C VAL A 112 -10.41 -5.68 -26.00
N PRO A 113 -10.61 -6.07 -24.73
CA PRO A 113 -11.68 -7.01 -24.36
C PRO A 113 -13.08 -6.45 -24.62
N ASP A 114 -14.09 -7.31 -24.72
CA ASP A 114 -15.50 -6.91 -24.89
C ASP A 114 -16.10 -6.22 -23.65
N LYS A 115 -15.47 -6.37 -22.48
CA LYS A 115 -15.87 -5.76 -21.21
C LYS A 115 -14.67 -5.57 -20.27
N ALA A 116 -14.78 -4.65 -19.31
CA ALA A 116 -13.73 -4.37 -18.33
C ALA A 116 -13.25 -5.60 -17.55
N ASP A 117 -14.12 -6.55 -17.20
CA ASP A 117 -13.73 -7.79 -16.52
C ASP A 117 -12.82 -8.70 -17.36
N GLY A 118 -12.63 -8.41 -18.65
CA GLY A 118 -11.82 -9.22 -19.55
C GLY A 118 -10.31 -9.10 -19.33
N TYR A 119 -9.86 -8.12 -18.53
CA TYR A 119 -8.44 -7.94 -18.14
C TYR A 119 -8.07 -8.84 -16.96
N ASP A 120 -7.04 -9.68 -17.15
CA ASP A 120 -6.50 -10.57 -16.11
C ASP A 120 -5.37 -9.84 -15.34
N LEU A 121 -5.78 -8.89 -14.50
CA LEU A 121 -4.85 -8.11 -13.68
C LEU A 121 -4.42 -8.93 -12.46
N LYS A 122 -3.16 -9.37 -12.46
CA LYS A 122 -2.58 -10.17 -11.38
C LYS A 122 -1.76 -9.31 -10.43
N VAL A 123 -2.14 -9.34 -9.16
CA VAL A 123 -1.33 -8.78 -8.08
C VAL A 123 -0.12 -9.71 -7.86
N PRO A 124 1.11 -9.18 -7.77
CA PRO A 124 2.29 -9.98 -7.50
C PRO A 124 2.15 -10.79 -6.21
N GLU A 125 2.60 -12.05 -6.23
CA GLU A 125 2.64 -12.88 -5.03
C GLU A 125 3.52 -12.24 -3.93
N GLY A 126 3.09 -12.35 -2.68
CA GLY A 126 3.79 -11.73 -1.54
C GLY A 126 3.65 -10.21 -1.47
N SER A 127 2.71 -9.61 -2.21
CA SER A 127 2.34 -8.21 -2.02
C SER A 127 1.81 -7.98 -0.60
N PRO A 128 2.22 -6.89 0.08
CA PRO A 128 1.69 -6.54 1.40
C PRO A 128 0.17 -6.42 1.40
N GLU A 129 -0.45 -6.89 2.49
CA GLU A 129 -1.90 -6.84 2.65
C GLU A 129 -2.40 -5.38 2.60
N GLY A 130 -3.46 -5.14 1.82
CA GLY A 130 -4.05 -3.81 1.65
C GLY A 130 -3.28 -2.86 0.74
N LEU A 131 -2.12 -3.26 0.17
CA LEU A 131 -1.39 -2.44 -0.81
C LEU A 131 -2.15 -2.29 -2.13
N PHE A 132 -2.80 -3.38 -2.58
CA PHE A 132 -3.70 -3.37 -3.72
C PHE A 132 -5.09 -3.73 -3.24
N LYS A 133 -6.00 -2.77 -3.31
CA LYS A 133 -7.39 -2.99 -2.93
C LYS A 133 -8.23 -3.35 -4.15
N ASP A 134 -9.26 -4.15 -3.96
CA ASP A 134 -10.12 -4.63 -5.04
C ASP A 134 -10.82 -3.50 -5.82
N ASP A 135 -11.16 -2.40 -5.13
CA ASP A 135 -11.72 -1.19 -5.73
C ASP A 135 -10.73 -0.52 -6.70
N GLN A 136 -9.45 -0.46 -6.34
CA GLN A 136 -8.39 0.10 -7.20
C GLN A 136 -8.14 -0.77 -8.43
N ILE A 137 -8.10 -2.10 -8.26
CA ILE A 137 -7.93 -3.03 -9.37
C ILE A 137 -9.13 -2.95 -10.32
N THR A 138 -10.34 -2.83 -9.77
CA THR A 138 -11.57 -2.66 -10.55
C THR A 138 -11.61 -1.33 -11.28
N ALA A 139 -11.18 -0.23 -10.63
CA ALA A 139 -11.04 1.07 -11.28
C ALA A 139 -10.07 1.01 -12.46
N PHE A 140 -8.90 0.37 -12.30
CA PHE A 140 -7.95 0.18 -13.39
C PHE A 140 -8.57 -0.59 -14.57
N ARG A 141 -9.34 -1.66 -14.30
CA ARG A 141 -10.03 -2.41 -15.37
C ARG A 141 -11.01 -1.53 -16.15
N ASN A 142 -11.77 -0.69 -15.44
CA ASN A 142 -12.72 0.22 -16.06
C ASN A 142 -12.00 1.29 -16.89
N ASP A 143 -10.98 1.93 -16.32
CA ASP A 143 -10.18 2.94 -17.02
C ASP A 143 -9.50 2.36 -18.27
N ALA A 144 -8.92 1.16 -18.17
CA ALA A 144 -8.31 0.48 -19.30
C ALA A 144 -9.32 0.15 -20.41
N TYR A 145 -10.55 -0.24 -20.04
CA TYR A 145 -11.63 -0.49 -20.99
C TYR A 145 -12.09 0.80 -21.68
N GLU A 146 -12.35 1.86 -20.92
CA GLU A 146 -12.77 3.16 -21.43
C GLU A 146 -11.73 3.80 -22.35
N LEU A 147 -10.45 3.67 -21.99
CA LEU A 147 -9.32 4.17 -22.78
C LEU A 147 -8.98 3.27 -23.98
N GLY A 148 -9.63 2.12 -24.14
CA GLY A 148 -9.38 1.19 -25.25
C GLY A 148 -7.98 0.59 -25.23
N VAL A 149 -7.46 0.29 -24.04
CA VAL A 149 -6.11 -0.32 -23.89
C VAL A 149 -6.17 -1.79 -24.28
N PRO A 150 -5.32 -2.29 -25.19
CA PRO A 150 -5.27 -3.71 -25.51
C PRO A 150 -4.98 -4.58 -24.28
N LYS A 151 -5.62 -5.76 -24.20
CA LYS A 151 -5.55 -6.66 -23.03
C LYS A 151 -4.13 -6.89 -22.51
N GLY A 152 -3.24 -7.39 -23.37
CA GLY A 152 -1.86 -7.68 -22.97
C GLY A 152 -1.05 -6.45 -22.59
N LYS A 153 -1.42 -5.25 -23.07
CA LYS A 153 -0.76 -3.99 -22.68
C LYS A 153 -1.23 -3.53 -21.31
N ALA A 154 -2.54 -3.62 -21.03
CA ALA A 154 -3.09 -3.30 -19.73
C ALA A 154 -2.52 -4.22 -18.63
N GLU A 155 -2.45 -5.52 -18.90
CA GLU A 155 -1.89 -6.51 -17.98
C GLU A 155 -0.40 -6.26 -17.70
N GLU A 156 0.40 -5.99 -18.73
CA GLU A 156 1.82 -5.68 -18.58
C GLU A 156 2.05 -4.36 -17.82
N LEU A 157 1.26 -3.32 -18.12
CA LEU A 157 1.31 -2.04 -17.41
C LEU A 157 0.97 -2.22 -15.93
N PHE A 158 -0.10 -2.95 -15.63
CA PHE A 158 -0.51 -3.24 -14.27
C PHE A 158 0.57 -4.04 -13.53
N ASN A 159 1.12 -5.08 -14.15
CA ASN A 159 2.18 -5.88 -13.55
C ASN A 159 3.42 -5.04 -13.20
N ARG A 160 3.89 -4.20 -14.14
CA ARG A 160 5.03 -3.30 -13.90
C ARG A 160 4.75 -2.29 -12.80
N PHE A 161 3.55 -1.70 -12.80
CA PHE A 161 3.12 -0.78 -11.76
C PHE A 161 3.08 -1.49 -10.39
N ALA A 162 2.50 -2.68 -10.34
CA ALA A 162 2.34 -3.43 -9.11
C ALA A 162 3.69 -3.85 -8.53
N VAL A 163 4.62 -4.34 -9.36
CA VAL A 163 5.99 -4.65 -8.93
C VAL A 163 6.68 -3.41 -8.32
N ARG A 164 6.61 -2.26 -8.99
CA ARG A 164 7.21 -1.01 -8.48
C ARG A 164 6.58 -0.55 -7.16
N GLN A 165 5.27 -0.69 -7.00
CA GLN A 165 4.57 -0.36 -5.76
C GLN A 165 5.00 -1.27 -4.62
N VAL A 166 5.17 -2.57 -4.87
CA VAL A 166 5.70 -3.52 -3.88
C VAL A 166 7.13 -3.16 -3.50
N GLU A 167 7.99 -2.85 -4.48
CA GLU A 167 9.36 -2.41 -4.23
C GLU A 167 9.42 -1.11 -3.42
N ALA A 168 8.61 -0.12 -3.78
CA ALA A 168 8.51 1.14 -3.05
C ALA A 168 8.06 0.92 -1.60
N PHE A 169 7.05 0.07 -1.39
CA PHE A 169 6.60 -0.30 -0.04
C PHE A 169 7.72 -0.96 0.77
N LYS A 170 8.42 -1.94 0.21
CA LYS A 170 9.57 -2.60 0.85
C LYS A 170 10.69 -1.61 1.15
N GLY A 171 10.91 -0.63 0.28
CA GLY A 171 11.87 0.46 0.49
C GLY A 171 11.52 1.31 1.70
N ILE A 172 10.25 1.70 1.85
CA ILE A 172 9.75 2.45 3.01
C ILE A 172 9.89 1.63 4.30
N GLU A 173 9.52 0.35 4.26
CA GLU A 173 9.65 -0.55 5.42
C GLU A 173 11.12 -0.72 5.83
N THR A 174 12.01 -0.92 4.86
CA THR A 174 13.46 -1.02 5.09
C THR A 174 14.01 0.26 5.69
N ALA A 175 13.65 1.43 5.14
CA ALA A 175 14.08 2.72 5.65
C ALA A 175 13.56 2.97 7.08
N SER A 176 12.32 2.58 7.38
CA SER A 176 11.74 2.64 8.71
C SER A 176 12.52 1.78 9.71
N ASN A 177 12.82 0.53 9.34
CA ASN A 177 13.58 -0.41 10.17
C ASN A 177 15.03 0.06 10.41
N GLN A 178 15.69 0.59 9.38
CA GLN A 178 17.02 1.20 9.51
C GLN A 178 16.99 2.43 10.44
N GLY A 179 15.96 3.28 10.31
CA GLY A 179 15.75 4.41 11.20
C GLY A 179 15.54 3.98 12.65
N LEU A 180 14.77 2.92 12.87
CA LEU A 180 14.55 2.31 14.18
C LEU A 180 15.88 1.83 14.79
N GLN A 181 16.67 1.05 14.05
CA GLN A 181 17.96 0.55 14.54
C GLN A 181 18.91 1.70 14.91
N LYS A 182 19.01 2.71 14.03
CA LYS A 182 19.83 3.90 14.30
C LYS A 182 19.42 4.63 15.58
N ARG A 183 18.12 4.75 15.85
CA ARG A 183 17.61 5.36 17.08
C ARG A 183 17.98 4.54 18.32
N LEU A 184 17.86 3.21 18.25
CA LEU A 184 18.27 2.32 19.33
C LEU A 184 19.78 2.38 19.60
N ASP A 185 20.60 2.41 18.55
CA ASP A 185 22.06 2.52 18.68
C ASP A 185 22.48 3.86 19.28
N THR A 186 21.85 4.96 18.88
CA THR A 186 22.04 6.28 19.52
C THR A 186 21.69 6.21 21.00
N LEU A 187 20.54 5.61 21.34
CA LEU A 187 20.11 5.51 22.74
C LEU A 187 21.08 4.66 23.59
N LYS A 188 21.57 3.54 23.05
CA LYS A 188 22.60 2.70 23.69
C LYS A 188 23.91 3.47 23.89
N THR A 189 24.33 4.24 22.88
CA THR A 189 25.54 5.06 22.94
C THR A 189 25.42 6.17 23.98
N ASP A 190 24.28 6.87 24.01
CA ASP A 190 24.01 7.99 24.92
C ASP A 190 23.95 7.55 26.38
N LEU A 191 23.34 6.40 26.67
CA LEU A 191 23.10 5.92 28.02
C LEU A 191 24.20 4.98 28.54
N GLY A 192 24.97 4.35 27.64
CA GLY A 192 26.02 3.40 27.99
C GLY A 192 25.53 2.35 28.99
N ASN A 193 26.20 2.25 30.14
CA ASN A 193 25.87 1.30 31.20
C ASN A 193 24.49 1.52 31.83
N GLU A 194 23.92 2.71 31.72
CA GLU A 194 22.57 3.01 32.25
C GLU A 194 21.45 2.61 31.29
N TYR A 195 21.76 2.11 30.09
CA TYR A 195 20.77 1.79 29.06
C TYR A 195 19.67 0.86 29.59
N ASP A 196 20.04 -0.31 30.12
CA ASP A 196 19.08 -1.31 30.59
C ASP A 196 18.25 -0.80 31.78
N ALA A 197 18.88 -0.06 32.69
CA ALA A 197 18.19 0.52 33.84
C ALA A 197 17.19 1.60 33.40
N THR A 198 17.59 2.45 32.45
CA THR A 198 16.77 3.53 31.91
C THR A 198 15.57 2.99 31.13
N VAL A 199 15.79 1.97 30.28
CA VAL A 199 14.71 1.31 29.53
C VAL A 199 13.72 0.65 30.48
N LYS A 200 14.18 -0.08 31.51
CA LYS A 200 13.28 -0.68 32.52
C LYS A 200 12.42 0.34 33.25
N VAL A 201 13.00 1.48 33.61
CA VAL A 201 12.25 2.57 34.27
C VAL A 201 11.28 3.23 33.31
N ALA A 202 11.67 3.40 32.04
CA ALA A 202 10.79 3.90 30.99
C ALA A 202 9.60 2.97 30.75
N ASP A 203 9.82 1.66 30.63
CA ASP A 203 8.77 0.66 30.45
C ASP A 203 7.77 0.67 31.62
N SER A 204 8.30 0.78 32.84
CA SER A 204 7.48 0.88 34.05
C SER A 204 6.62 2.14 34.04
N ALA A 205 7.17 3.29 33.64
CA ALA A 205 6.41 4.55 33.51
C ALA A 205 5.41 4.51 32.35
N ALA A 206 5.76 3.82 31.28
CA ALA A 206 4.92 3.70 30.10
C ALA A 206 3.65 2.90 30.44
N ALA A 207 3.67 1.97 31.40
CA ALA A 207 2.48 1.27 31.89
C ALA A 207 1.35 2.19 32.42
N PHE A 208 1.65 3.46 32.74
CA PHE A 208 0.65 4.47 33.12
C PHE A 208 0.03 5.22 31.95
N ALA A 209 0.60 5.11 30.75
CA ALA A 209 0.05 5.72 29.55
C ALA A 209 -1.18 4.92 29.08
N SER A 210 -2.16 5.62 28.51
CA SER A 210 -3.35 4.96 27.97
C SER A 210 -3.00 4.13 26.73
N PRO A 211 -3.71 3.03 26.46
CA PRO A 211 -3.51 2.25 25.23
C PRO A 211 -3.63 3.11 23.95
N ALA A 212 -4.52 4.11 23.96
CA ALA A 212 -4.69 5.03 22.85
C ALA A 212 -3.47 5.96 22.62
N MET A 213 -2.74 6.30 23.68
CA MET A 213 -1.49 7.06 23.55
C MET A 213 -0.39 6.19 22.94
N PHE A 214 -0.25 4.94 23.40
CA PHE A 214 0.71 3.99 22.82
C PHE A 214 0.45 3.72 21.34
N ASP A 215 -0.80 3.47 20.96
CA ASP A 215 -1.19 3.23 19.58
C ASP A 215 -0.79 4.41 18.67
N LYS A 216 -0.95 5.66 19.15
CA LYS A 216 -0.50 6.85 18.42
C LYS A 216 1.02 6.94 18.30
N ILE A 217 1.76 6.67 19.37
CA ILE A 217 3.24 6.67 19.36
C ILE A 217 3.76 5.60 18.41
N GLN A 218 3.16 4.41 18.42
CA GLN A 218 3.51 3.30 17.55
C GLN A 218 3.21 3.61 16.08
N LYS A 219 2.01 4.12 15.77
CA LYS A 219 1.63 4.53 14.41
C LYS A 219 2.51 5.66 13.86
N ALA A 220 3.00 6.54 14.73
CA ALA A 220 3.95 7.58 14.36
C ALA A 220 5.40 7.07 14.21
N GLY A 221 5.69 5.80 14.53
CA GLY A 221 7.04 5.23 14.47
C GLY A 221 7.98 5.76 15.56
N LEU A 222 7.43 6.36 16.62
CA LEU A 222 8.16 7.04 17.69
C LEU A 222 8.40 6.17 18.94
N SER A 223 8.03 4.90 18.91
CA SER A 223 8.14 3.99 20.06
C SER A 223 9.58 3.75 20.53
N ALA A 224 10.54 3.83 19.62
CA ALA A 224 11.97 3.72 19.92
C ALA A 224 12.70 5.06 19.83
N ASP A 225 11.97 6.17 19.89
CA ASP A 225 12.56 7.49 19.86
C ASP A 225 13.35 7.74 21.17
N PRO A 226 14.64 8.15 21.09
CA PRO A 226 15.47 8.35 22.28
C PRO A 226 14.91 9.38 23.25
N ASP A 227 14.28 10.45 22.75
CA ASP A 227 13.75 11.52 23.60
C ASP A 227 12.45 11.06 24.29
N ILE A 228 11.62 10.28 23.60
CA ILE A 228 10.45 9.64 24.21
C ILE A 228 10.86 8.67 25.31
N ILE A 229 11.83 7.79 25.06
CA ILE A 229 12.31 6.83 26.06
C ILE A 229 12.94 7.54 27.26
N LYS A 230 13.79 8.56 27.04
CA LYS A 230 14.36 9.38 28.12
C LYS A 230 13.27 10.15 28.88
N GLY A 231 12.22 10.60 28.21
CA GLY A 231 11.05 11.25 28.81
C GLY A 231 10.30 10.32 29.77
N PHE A 232 9.94 9.11 29.32
CA PHE A 232 9.32 8.09 30.17
C PHE A 232 10.23 7.68 31.33
N ALA A 233 11.54 7.52 31.09
CA ALA A 233 12.48 7.22 32.16
C ALA A 233 12.52 8.32 33.24
N LYS A 234 12.48 9.61 32.85
CA LYS A 234 12.40 10.73 33.80
C LYS A 234 11.10 10.70 34.61
N ILE A 235 9.98 10.40 33.98
CA ILE A 235 8.68 10.22 34.67
C ILE A 235 8.77 9.06 35.65
N GLY A 236 9.31 7.91 35.25
CA GLY A 236 9.48 6.74 36.12
C GLY A 236 10.39 7.00 37.31
N LYS A 237 11.52 7.72 37.10
CA LYS A 237 12.39 8.17 38.20
C LYS A 237 11.65 9.10 39.17
N ALA A 238 10.92 10.08 38.66
CA ALA A 238 10.14 11.01 39.48
C ALA A 238 9.03 10.30 40.28
N LEU A 239 8.37 9.29 39.68
CA LEU A 239 7.38 8.46 40.36
C LEU A 239 8.02 7.59 41.45
N GLY A 240 9.17 6.96 41.16
CA GLY A 240 9.92 6.18 42.15
C GLY A 240 10.43 7.03 43.32
N GLU A 241 10.98 8.20 43.04
CA GLU A 241 11.42 9.16 44.06
C GLU A 241 10.26 9.77 44.86
N GLY A 242 9.12 10.04 44.21
CA GLY A 242 7.89 10.53 44.85
C GLY A 242 7.21 9.47 45.72
N MET A 243 7.29 8.19 45.34
CA MET A 243 6.87 7.05 46.14
C MET A 243 7.79 6.85 47.35
N LEU A 244 9.12 6.99 47.18
CA LEU A 244 10.07 7.00 48.30
C LEU A 244 9.85 8.16 49.27
N LYS A 245 9.30 9.28 48.80
CA LYS A 245 8.95 10.46 49.61
C LYS A 245 7.48 10.50 50.05
N GLY A 246 6.69 9.44 49.79
CA GLY A 246 5.34 9.26 50.34
C GLY A 246 4.22 10.16 49.78
N HIS A 247 4.39 10.80 48.61
CA HIS A 247 3.42 11.79 48.09
C HIS A 247 2.83 11.48 46.70
N GLY A 248 2.91 10.24 46.20
CA GLY A 248 2.37 9.85 44.88
C GLY A 248 1.04 9.08 44.94
N PRO A 249 0.14 9.22 43.94
CA PRO A 249 -0.95 8.27 43.74
C PRO A 249 -0.33 6.91 43.40
N GLY A 250 -0.52 5.95 44.32
CA GLY A 250 0.17 4.67 44.33
C GLY A 250 0.04 3.90 43.03
N ILE A 251 1.19 3.54 42.47
CA ILE A 251 1.30 2.46 41.49
C ILE A 251 1.18 1.14 42.26
N PRO A 252 0.29 0.21 41.87
CA PRO A 252 0.27 -1.12 42.45
C PRO A 252 1.46 -1.92 41.90
N ALA A 253 2.58 -1.87 42.61
CA ALA A 253 3.71 -2.76 42.40
C ALA A 253 3.97 -3.56 43.67
N GLU A 254 3.06 -4.49 43.96
CA GLU A 254 3.26 -5.75 44.68
C GLU A 254 1.87 -6.34 44.95
N LYS A 255 1.73 -7.67 44.88
CA LYS A 255 0.54 -8.32 45.47
C LYS A 255 0.43 -7.81 46.90
N PRO A 256 -0.73 -7.28 47.33
CA PRO A 256 -0.84 -6.73 48.66
C PRO A 256 -0.47 -7.83 49.67
N THR A 257 0.52 -7.57 50.52
CA THR A 257 0.91 -8.50 51.58
C THR A 257 -0.23 -8.58 52.59
N GLN A 258 -0.40 -9.73 53.23
CA GLN A 258 -1.42 -9.93 54.28
C GLN A 258 -1.33 -8.82 55.35
N GLU A 259 -0.12 -8.51 55.82
CA GLU A 259 0.15 -7.46 56.82
C GLU A 259 -0.34 -6.07 56.40
N LYS A 260 -0.24 -5.73 55.10
CA LYS A 260 -0.71 -4.45 54.57
C LYS A 260 -2.24 -4.39 54.51
N LEU A 261 -2.89 -5.50 54.19
CA LEU A 261 -4.35 -5.59 54.17
C LEU A 261 -4.93 -5.53 55.58
N GLU A 262 -4.29 -6.17 56.55
CA GLU A 262 -4.64 -6.08 57.97
C GLU A 262 -4.49 -4.66 58.52
N ALA A 263 -3.42 -3.95 58.15
CA ALA A 263 -3.25 -2.54 58.49
C ALA A 263 -4.36 -1.66 57.89
N MET A 264 -4.82 -1.96 56.66
CA MET A 264 -5.93 -1.23 56.03
C MET A 264 -7.29 -1.52 56.68
N MET A 265 -7.50 -2.71 57.26
CA MET A 265 -8.68 -3.02 58.07
C MET A 265 -8.69 -2.26 59.41
N GLY A 266 -7.50 -1.96 59.96
CA GLY A 266 -7.35 -1.17 61.18
C GLY A 266 -7.48 0.35 60.99
N ASP A 267 -7.54 0.84 59.75
CA ASP A 267 -7.72 2.27 59.46
C ASP A 267 -9.14 2.72 59.85
N PRO A 268 -9.33 3.87 60.52
CA PRO A 268 -10.65 4.41 60.87
C PRO A 268 -11.63 4.50 59.69
N LYS A 269 -11.12 4.63 58.46
CA LYS A 269 -11.93 4.64 57.23
C LYS A 269 -12.65 3.32 56.98
N TYR A 270 -12.11 2.20 57.48
CA TYR A 270 -12.72 0.88 57.35
C TYR A 270 -13.98 0.74 58.23
N SER A 271 -14.02 1.43 59.37
CA SER A 271 -15.14 1.40 60.32
C SER A 271 -16.18 2.51 60.09
N LEU A 272 -16.07 3.28 59.01
CA LEU A 272 -17.07 4.28 58.67
C LEU A 272 -18.45 3.64 58.40
N PRO A 273 -19.55 4.37 58.60
CA PRO A 273 -20.91 3.87 58.36
C PRO A 273 -21.05 3.23 56.98
N GLN A 274 -21.88 2.18 56.87
CA GLN A 274 -21.95 1.40 55.63
C GLN A 274 -22.27 2.24 54.37
N ASN A 275 -23.06 3.31 54.53
CA ASN A 275 -23.50 4.20 53.47
C ASN A 275 -22.54 5.38 53.22
N ASP A 276 -21.42 5.47 53.96
CA ASP A 276 -20.40 6.49 53.73
C ASP A 276 -19.63 6.18 52.43
N PRO A 277 -19.56 7.12 51.47
CA PRO A 277 -18.88 6.91 50.20
C PRO A 277 -17.39 6.58 50.36
N VAL A 278 -16.71 7.23 51.31
CA VAL A 278 -15.29 7.03 51.57
C VAL A 278 -15.06 5.67 52.23
N GLY A 279 -15.92 5.29 53.19
CA GLY A 279 -15.88 3.98 53.83
C GLY A 279 -16.20 2.83 52.88
N LYS A 280 -17.09 3.04 51.91
CA LYS A 280 -17.44 2.06 50.87
C LYS A 280 -16.28 1.84 49.90
N GLU A 281 -15.68 2.92 49.40
CA GLU A 281 -14.50 2.82 48.52
C GLU A 281 -13.29 2.22 49.23
N TRP A 282 -13.12 2.51 50.52
CA TRP A 282 -12.03 1.95 51.32
C TRP A 282 -12.16 0.44 51.49
N ARG A 283 -13.35 -0.05 51.90
CA ARG A 283 -13.62 -1.49 52.04
C ARG A 283 -13.46 -2.26 50.73
N ALA A 284 -13.96 -1.70 49.61
CA ALA A 284 -13.80 -2.31 48.29
C ALA A 284 -12.32 -2.49 47.87
N LYS A 285 -11.43 -1.56 48.28
CA LYS A 285 -9.98 -1.69 48.03
C LYS A 285 -9.34 -2.78 48.89
N VAL A 286 -9.79 -2.93 50.14
CA VAL A 286 -9.31 -4.00 51.03
C VAL A 286 -9.78 -5.37 50.51
N ASP A 287 -11.05 -5.49 50.12
CA ASP A 287 -11.62 -6.73 49.59
C ASP A 287 -10.95 -7.14 48.27
N ALA A 288 -10.78 -6.23 47.32
CA ALA A 288 -10.05 -6.50 46.08
C ALA A 288 -8.59 -6.92 46.34
N GLY A 289 -8.00 -6.43 47.42
CA GLY A 289 -6.66 -6.84 47.85
C GLY A 289 -6.62 -8.27 48.39
N PHE A 290 -7.61 -8.67 49.20
CA PHE A 290 -7.73 -10.05 49.68
C PHE A 290 -8.06 -11.04 48.56
N GLU A 291 -8.92 -10.66 47.60
CA GLU A 291 -9.20 -11.48 46.42
C GLU A 291 -7.96 -11.71 45.56
N ALA A 292 -7.12 -10.68 45.40
CA ALA A 292 -5.86 -10.80 44.67
C ALA A 292 -4.81 -11.70 45.38
N LEU A 293 -4.92 -11.85 46.70
CA LEU A 293 -4.00 -12.66 47.52
C LEU A 293 -4.47 -14.11 47.70
N TYR A 294 -5.76 -14.35 47.90
CA TYR A 294 -6.33 -15.66 48.27
C TYR A 294 -7.30 -16.26 47.25
N GLY A 295 -7.70 -15.51 46.21
CA GLY A 295 -8.63 -15.96 45.16
C GLY A 295 -10.03 -15.35 45.28
N THR A 296 -10.84 -15.57 44.23
CA THR A 296 -12.18 -14.97 44.09
C THR A 296 -13.13 -15.43 45.18
N GLY A 297 -13.81 -14.49 45.85
CA GLY A 297 -14.77 -14.77 46.92
C GLY A 297 -14.21 -14.68 48.34
N THR A 298 -12.97 -14.20 48.51
CA THR A 298 -12.37 -13.97 49.83
C THR A 298 -12.51 -12.51 50.23
N ALA A 299 -13.43 -12.19 51.14
CA ALA A 299 -13.62 -10.83 51.64
C ALA A 299 -12.80 -10.59 52.92
N ALA A 300 -12.49 -9.33 53.21
CA ALA A 300 -11.81 -8.92 54.43
C ALA A 300 -12.56 -9.37 55.71
N ALA A 301 -13.89 -9.43 55.64
CA ALA A 301 -14.75 -9.91 56.72
C ALA A 301 -14.62 -11.41 57.02
N ASP A 302 -14.17 -12.21 56.04
CA ASP A 302 -14.07 -13.67 56.15
C ASP A 302 -12.72 -14.13 56.73
N ILE A 303 -11.68 -13.29 56.67
CA ILE A 303 -10.31 -13.57 57.15
C ILE A 303 -10.03 -12.80 58.45
N GLY A 304 -11.01 -12.74 59.36
CA GLY A 304 -10.98 -11.91 60.57
C GLY A 304 -9.62 -11.92 61.29
N PRO A 305 -9.18 -10.79 61.89
CA PRO A 305 -7.85 -10.67 62.46
C PRO A 305 -7.61 -11.84 63.42
N SER A 306 -6.46 -12.49 63.28
CA SER A 306 -5.95 -13.46 64.25
C SER A 306 -5.78 -12.75 65.60
N SER A 307 -6.89 -12.54 66.29
CA SER A 307 -6.91 -12.24 67.70
C SER A 307 -6.26 -13.43 68.37
N GLY A 308 -5.07 -13.17 68.90
CA GLY A 308 -4.32 -14.14 69.68
C GLY A 308 -5.27 -14.84 70.62
N ARG A 309 -5.24 -16.17 70.56
CA ARG A 309 -5.77 -17.10 71.55
C ARG A 309 -5.46 -16.55 72.95
N ALA A 310 -6.41 -15.82 73.54
CA ALA A 310 -6.39 -15.51 74.96
C ALA A 310 -6.84 -16.79 75.66
N LEU A 311 -5.84 -17.60 76.02
CA LEU A 311 -5.95 -18.53 77.13
C LEU A 311 -6.31 -17.72 78.38
N HIS A 312 -7.55 -17.83 78.83
CA HIS A 312 -7.98 -17.87 80.24
C HIS A 312 -9.20 -18.81 80.19
N GLY A 313 -9.24 -19.96 80.85
CA GLY A 313 -8.69 -20.26 82.16
C GLY A 313 -9.79 -20.03 83.19
N GLU A 314 -10.64 -21.06 83.32
CA GLU A 314 -11.71 -21.29 84.32
C GLU A 314 -12.94 -20.37 84.34
#